data_AF-A0A6C0LJ19-F1
#
_entry.id   AF-A0A6C0LJ19-F1
#
_cell.length_a   1.000
_cell.length_b   1.000
_cell.length_c   1.000
_cell.angle_alpha   90.00
_cell.angle_beta   90.00
_cell.angle_gamma   90.00
#
_symmetry.space_group_name_H-M   'P 1'
#
loop_
_entity.id
_entity.type
_entity.pdbx_description
1 polymer ?
#
loop_
_entity_poly.entity_id
_entity_poly.type
_entity_poly.pdbx_seq_one_letter_code
_entity_poly.pdbx_strand_id
1 'polypeptide(L)'
;MKIKIYCTTQEELQINNKKINLKNYNKLNEKPDKFEFVSKIFLLQKYKFINNKTTYIRKSLEFICNRDITEEEFTMFIENLKKIGFTTKKDELKIRYIDNEGKIVFNYNFTTNKPLIIPAFSNKKKSLYKQQNLYIRHYEN
;
A
#
# COMPACT_ATOMS: atom_id res chain seq x y z
N MET A 1 10.27 0.77 -7.61
CA MET A 1 8.83 0.70 -7.92
C MET A 1 8.06 0.47 -6.64
N LYS A 2 6.73 0.56 -6.66
CA LYS A 2 5.94 0.29 -5.45
C LYS A 2 4.52 -0.15 -5.71
N ILE A 3 4.02 -1.01 -4.83
CA ILE A 3 2.60 -1.29 -4.68
C ILE A 3 2.03 -0.33 -3.63
N LYS A 4 0.91 0.32 -3.94
CA LYS A 4 0.24 1.28 -3.07
C LYS A 4 -1.21 0.88 -2.84
N ILE A 5 -1.55 0.73 -1.57
CA ILE A 5 -2.90 0.43 -1.08
C ILE A 5 -3.44 1.70 -0.40
N TYR A 6 -4.54 2.26 -0.89
CA TYR A 6 -5.16 3.44 -0.28
C TYR A 6 -6.06 3.03 0.88
N CYS A 7 -5.95 3.72 2.00
CA CYS A 7 -6.80 3.52 3.17
C CYS A 7 -7.66 4.77 3.32
N THR A 8 -8.97 4.60 3.23
CA THR A 8 -9.93 5.71 3.26
C THR A 8 -10.11 6.28 4.66
N THR A 9 -9.92 5.50 5.73
CA THR A 9 -9.95 5.99 7.13
C THR A 9 -8.77 5.53 7.97
N GLN A 10 -8.54 6.23 9.09
CA GLN A 10 -7.45 5.95 10.04
C GLN A 10 -7.60 4.58 10.73
N GLU A 11 -8.82 4.05 10.77
CA GLU A 11 -9.19 2.81 11.46
C GLU A 11 -9.30 1.58 10.57
N GLU A 12 -9.17 1.76 9.25
CA GLU A 12 -9.57 0.77 8.25
C GLU A 12 -8.59 -0.36 8.00
N LEU A 13 -7.30 -0.15 8.27
CA LEU A 13 -6.29 -1.17 8.01
C LEU A 13 -6.26 -2.17 9.16
N GLN A 14 -6.73 -3.38 8.90
CA GLN A 14 -6.71 -4.47 9.85
C GLN A 14 -6.01 -5.70 9.28
N ILE A 15 -5.26 -6.40 10.14
CA ILE A 15 -4.82 -7.77 9.90
C ILE A 15 -5.50 -8.61 10.99
N ASN A 16 -6.31 -9.59 10.60
CA ASN A 16 -7.09 -10.42 11.52
C ASN A 16 -7.92 -9.55 12.51
N ASN A 17 -8.62 -8.56 11.98
CA ASN A 17 -9.45 -7.59 12.73
C ASN A 17 -8.69 -6.71 13.75
N LYS A 18 -7.35 -6.70 13.74
CA LYS A 18 -6.52 -5.83 14.57
C LYS A 18 -5.95 -4.68 13.75
N LYS A 19 -6.07 -3.44 14.26
CA LYS A 19 -5.46 -2.25 13.62
C LYS A 19 -3.98 -2.50 13.33
N ILE A 20 -3.56 -2.27 12.09
CA ILE A 20 -2.16 -2.37 11.69
C ILE A 20 -1.37 -1.30 12.44
N ASN A 21 -0.43 -1.74 13.26
CA ASN A 21 0.55 -0.92 13.95
C ASN A 21 1.91 -1.65 13.91
N LEU A 22 2.98 -0.94 14.27
CA LEU A 22 4.36 -1.48 14.31
C LEU A 22 4.46 -2.84 15.03
N LYS A 23 3.68 -3.05 16.09
CA LYS A 23 3.74 -4.27 16.92
C LYS A 23 3.04 -5.47 16.28
N ASN A 24 2.01 -5.25 15.47
CA ASN A 24 1.24 -6.32 14.82
C ASN A 24 1.68 -6.61 13.38
N TYR A 25 2.56 -5.78 12.81
CA TYR A 25 3.07 -5.95 11.44
C TYR A 25 4.03 -7.13 11.28
N ASN A 26 4.70 -7.57 12.35
CA ASN A 26 5.62 -8.71 12.32
C ASN A 26 5.00 -10.02 11.80
N LYS A 27 3.67 -10.15 11.78
CA LYS A 27 2.97 -11.31 11.19
C LYS A 27 3.03 -11.36 9.66
N LEU A 28 3.26 -10.23 8.99
CA LEU A 28 3.59 -10.22 7.56
C LEU A 28 4.98 -10.81 7.29
N ASN A 29 5.90 -10.72 8.28
CA ASN A 29 7.24 -11.27 8.20
C ASN A 29 7.29 -12.79 8.47
N GLU A 30 6.21 -13.39 8.97
CA GLU A 30 6.13 -14.85 9.20
C GLU A 30 6.04 -15.65 7.87
N LYS A 31 5.95 -14.98 6.71
CA LYS A 31 5.86 -15.61 5.38
C LYS A 31 6.74 -14.88 4.34
N PRO A 32 8.07 -14.87 4.49
CA PRO A 32 8.99 -14.09 3.64
C PRO A 32 8.88 -14.44 2.16
N ASP A 33 8.62 -15.71 1.83
CA ASP A 33 8.57 -16.20 0.45
C ASP A 33 7.40 -15.60 -0.36
N LYS A 34 6.31 -15.21 0.32
CA LYS A 34 5.10 -14.70 -0.35
C LYS A 34 5.25 -13.28 -0.87
N PHE A 35 6.30 -12.59 -0.46
CA PHE A 35 6.53 -11.17 -0.72
C PHE A 35 8.00 -10.91 -1.07
N GLU A 36 8.67 -11.86 -1.74
CA GLU A 36 10.11 -11.80 -1.98
C GLU A 36 10.59 -10.51 -2.68
N PHE A 37 9.78 -9.96 -3.58
CA PHE A 37 10.08 -8.72 -4.29
C PHE A 37 9.90 -7.47 -3.42
N VAL A 38 9.32 -7.58 -2.23
CA VAL A 38 9.11 -6.45 -1.32
C VAL A 38 10.34 -6.25 -0.45
N SER A 39 10.97 -5.08 -0.59
CA SER A 39 12.16 -4.69 0.17
C SER A 39 11.83 -3.84 1.40
N LYS A 40 10.80 -2.98 1.31
CA LYS A 40 10.44 -2.06 2.40
C LYS A 40 8.95 -1.83 2.41
N ILE A 41 8.39 -1.57 3.59
CA ILE A 41 6.96 -1.30 3.72
C ILE A 41 6.76 -0.08 4.60
N PHE A 42 5.99 0.87 4.09
CA PHE A 42 5.76 2.16 4.71
C PHE A 42 4.28 2.41 4.93
N LEU A 43 3.96 3.00 6.07
CA LEU A 43 2.69 3.64 6.32
C LEU A 43 2.83 5.14 6.06
N LEU A 44 2.15 5.63 5.03
CA LEU A 44 2.12 7.04 4.69
C LEU A 44 0.80 7.68 5.09
N GLN A 45 0.86 8.81 5.76
CA GLN A 45 -0.28 9.67 6.05
C GLN A 45 -0.09 10.98 5.28
N LYS A 46 -1.03 11.27 4.38
CA LYS A 46 -1.02 12.47 3.54
C LYS A 46 -1.87 13.55 4.20
N TYR A 47 -1.30 14.75 4.25
CA TYR A 47 -1.96 15.94 4.75
C TYR A 47 -1.91 17.05 3.69
N LYS A 48 -2.84 18.00 3.81
CA LYS A 48 -2.88 19.23 3.01
C LYS A 48 -2.87 20.42 3.95
N PHE A 49 -2.11 21.44 3.59
CA PHE A 49 -2.10 22.72 4.29
C PHE A 49 -3.12 23.64 3.62
N ILE A 50 -4.12 24.12 4.39
CA ILE A 50 -5.15 25.05 3.93
C ILE A 50 -5.35 26.09 5.04
N ASN A 51 -5.21 27.38 4.72
CA ASN A 51 -5.45 28.50 5.64
C ASN A 51 -4.79 28.30 7.02
N ASN A 52 -3.49 28.02 7.03
CA ASN A 52 -2.69 27.77 8.24
C ASN A 52 -3.12 26.56 9.09
N LYS A 53 -3.98 25.68 8.56
CA LYS A 53 -4.39 24.43 9.20
C LYS A 53 -3.93 23.22 8.38
N THR A 54 -3.49 22.19 9.09
CA THR A 54 -3.09 20.90 8.50
C THR A 54 -4.28 19.95 8.55
N THR A 55 -4.83 19.60 7.39
CA THR A 55 -5.97 18.70 7.26
C THR A 55 -5.51 17.33 6.77
N TYR A 56 -5.90 16.26 7.48
CA TYR A 56 -5.67 14.89 7.04
C TYR A 56 -6.45 14.60 5.75
N ILE A 57 -5.79 13.99 4.77
CA ILE A 57 -6.40 13.65 3.48
C ILE A 57 -6.63 12.16 3.37
N ARG A 58 -5.59 11.35 3.59
CA ARG A 58 -5.65 9.89 3.43
C ARG A 58 -4.45 9.20 4.04
N LYS A 59 -4.59 7.90 4.24
CA LYS A 59 -3.51 7.00 4.63
C LYS A 59 -3.26 6.00 3.51
N SER A 60 -2.05 5.49 3.41
CA SER A 60 -1.73 4.43 2.45
C SER A 60 -0.63 3.54 2.98
N LEU A 61 -0.73 2.25 2.66
CA LEU A 61 0.34 1.29 2.83
C LEU A 61 1.11 1.18 1.50
N GLU A 62 2.42 1.40 1.53
CA GLU A 62 3.29 1.32 0.37
C GLU A 62 4.30 0.20 0.54
N PHE A 63 4.33 -0.74 -0.41
CA PHE A 63 5.29 -1.83 -0.49
C PHE A 63 6.29 -1.47 -1.58
N ILE A 64 7.54 -1.23 -1.20
CA ILE A 64 8.62 -0.89 -2.12
C ILE A 64 9.16 -2.18 -2.72
N CYS A 65 9.08 -2.27 -4.04
CA CYS A 65 9.55 -3.44 -4.78
C CYS A 65 11.03 -3.24 -5.17
N ASN A 66 11.85 -4.29 -5.00
CA ASN A 66 13.26 -4.31 -5.41
C ASN A 66 13.45 -4.59 -6.91
N ARG A 67 12.43 -5.13 -7.59
CA ARG A 67 12.38 -5.37 -9.02
C ARG A 67 10.99 -5.05 -9.56
N ASP A 68 10.88 -5.01 -10.89
CA ASP A 68 9.58 -5.04 -11.54
C ASP A 68 8.84 -6.36 -11.27
N ILE A 69 7.51 -6.26 -11.26
CA ILE A 69 6.63 -7.40 -11.05
C ILE A 69 5.67 -7.57 -12.22
N THR A 70 5.30 -8.81 -12.51
CA THR A 70 4.28 -9.13 -13.50
C THR A 70 2.86 -8.86 -12.96
N GLU A 71 1.87 -8.83 -13.85
CA GLU A 71 0.47 -8.71 -13.45
C GLU A 71 -0.01 -9.94 -12.65
N GLU A 72 0.52 -11.12 -12.97
CA GLU A 72 0.27 -12.35 -12.23
C GLU A 72 0.81 -12.26 -10.79
N GLU A 73 2.06 -11.82 -10.62
CA GLU A 73 2.66 -11.60 -9.30
C GLU A 73 1.90 -10.54 -8.49
N PHE A 74 1.42 -9.48 -9.16
CA PHE A 74 0.59 -8.46 -8.54
C PHE A 74 -0.77 -9.00 -8.08
N THR A 75 -1.39 -9.87 -8.88
CA THR A 75 -2.66 -10.53 -8.54
C THR A 75 -2.47 -11.52 -7.39
N MET A 76 -1.39 -12.31 -7.41
CA MET A 76 -1.01 -13.21 -6.32
C MET A 76 -0.70 -12.45 -5.03
N PHE A 77 -0.08 -11.29 -5.12
CA PHE A 77 0.18 -10.41 -3.99
C PHE A 77 -1.13 -10.00 -3.28
N ILE A 78 -2.15 -9.60 -4.05
CA ILE A 78 -3.47 -9.24 -3.51
C ILE A 78 -4.09 -10.42 -2.76
N GLU A 79 -4.06 -11.62 -3.35
CA GLU A 79 -4.61 -12.83 -2.72
C GLU A 79 -3.82 -13.24 -1.47
N ASN A 80 -2.50 -13.09 -1.49
CA ASN A 80 -1.67 -13.35 -0.31
C ASN A 80 -1.98 -12.38 0.83
N LEU A 81 -2.22 -11.10 0.54
CA LEU A 81 -2.67 -10.14 1.54
C LEU A 81 -4.02 -10.53 2.15
N LYS A 82 -4.99 -10.96 1.34
CA LYS A 82 -6.27 -11.45 1.86
C LYS A 82 -6.09 -12.67 2.77
N LYS A 83 -5.25 -13.63 2.36
CA LYS A 83 -4.98 -14.88 3.11
C LYS A 83 -4.33 -14.66 4.47
N ILE A 84 -3.56 -13.60 4.66
CA ILE A 84 -2.99 -13.24 5.97
C ILE A 84 -3.98 -12.46 6.85
N GLY A 85 -5.22 -12.28 6.37
CA GLY A 85 -6.28 -11.58 7.07
C GLY A 85 -6.25 -10.07 6.89
N PHE A 86 -5.59 -9.55 5.84
CA PHE A 86 -5.70 -8.14 5.50
C PHE A 86 -7.11 -7.84 5.02
N THR A 87 -7.84 -7.04 5.80
CA THR A 87 -9.21 -6.64 5.49
C THR A 87 -9.35 -5.13 5.50
N THR A 88 -10.36 -4.65 4.77
CA THR A 88 -10.77 -3.26 4.70
C THR A 88 -12.27 -3.17 4.92
N LYS A 89 -12.73 -2.12 5.58
CA LYS A 89 -14.17 -1.88 5.81
C LYS A 89 -14.89 -1.29 4.59
N LYS A 90 -14.17 -0.91 3.53
CA LYS A 90 -14.75 -0.28 2.34
C LYS A 90 -14.50 -1.12 1.09
N ASP A 91 -15.57 -1.43 0.36
CA ASP A 91 -15.59 -2.32 -0.82
C ASP A 91 -14.85 -1.78 -2.07
N GLU A 92 -14.33 -0.56 -2.00
CA GLU A 92 -13.74 0.16 -3.14
C GLU A 92 -12.25 0.44 -2.96
N LEU A 93 -11.56 -0.41 -2.21
CA LEU A 93 -10.17 -0.15 -1.92
C LEU A 93 -9.33 -0.32 -3.20
N LYS A 94 -8.64 0.76 -3.59
CA LYS A 94 -7.78 0.79 -4.77
C LYS A 94 -6.37 0.35 -4.39
N ILE A 95 -5.87 -0.69 -5.05
CA ILE A 95 -4.47 -1.10 -5.02
C ILE A 95 -3.82 -0.82 -6.36
N ARG A 96 -2.60 -0.28 -6.35
CA ARG A 96 -1.90 0.12 -7.55
C ARG A 96 -0.46 -0.35 -7.56
N TYR A 97 0.03 -0.80 -8.70
CA TYR A 97 1.45 -0.88 -8.97
C TYR A 97 1.90 0.39 -9.70
N ILE A 98 2.96 1.01 -9.21
CA ILE A 98 3.51 2.26 -9.71
C ILE A 98 4.99 2.04 -10.00
N ASP A 99 5.42 2.34 -11.22
CA ASP A 99 6.81 2.22 -11.65
C ASP A 99 7.71 3.32 -11.05
N ASN A 100 8.99 3.33 -11.45
CA ASN A 100 9.97 4.31 -10.97
C ASN A 100 9.71 5.74 -11.48
N GLU A 101 9.03 5.89 -12.61
CA GLU A 101 8.65 7.19 -13.18
C GLU A 101 7.38 7.75 -12.52
N GLY A 102 6.71 6.95 -11.69
CA GLY A 102 5.49 7.33 -11.01
C GLY A 102 4.22 7.09 -11.83
N LYS A 103 4.31 6.36 -12.95
CA LYS A 103 3.19 5.93 -13.77
C LYS A 103 2.53 4.71 -13.15
N ILE A 104 1.20 4.69 -13.22
CA ILE A 104 0.38 3.59 -12.74
C ILE A 104 0.41 2.51 -13.82
N VAL A 105 0.97 1.35 -13.49
CA VAL A 105 1.08 0.19 -14.38
C VAL A 105 -0.11 -0.75 -14.18
N PHE A 106 -0.41 -1.09 -12.92
CA PHE A 106 -1.59 -1.88 -12.55
C PHE A 106 -2.48 -1.08 -11.60
N ASN A 107 -3.80 -1.17 -11.76
CA ASN A 107 -4.78 -0.49 -10.91
C ASN A 107 -5.97 -1.41 -10.71
N TYR A 108 -6.13 -1.95 -9.51
CA TYR A 108 -7.09 -3.01 -9.22
C TYR A 108 -8.00 -2.60 -8.05
N ASN A 109 -9.21 -3.14 -8.04
CA ASN A 109 -10.04 -3.19 -6.85
C ASN A 109 -9.53 -4.33 -5.97
N PHE A 110 -9.11 -4.02 -4.75
CA PHE A 110 -8.54 -4.98 -3.82
C PHE A 110 -9.54 -6.07 -3.43
N THR A 111 -10.82 -5.71 -3.24
CA THR A 111 -11.88 -6.64 -2.82
C THR A 111 -12.18 -7.65 -3.93
N THR A 112 -12.47 -7.17 -5.13
CA THR A 112 -12.90 -8.04 -6.26
C THR A 112 -11.73 -8.63 -7.04
N ASN A 113 -10.51 -8.15 -6.82
CA ASN A 113 -9.31 -8.49 -7.59
C ASN A 113 -9.50 -8.24 -9.11
N LYS A 114 -10.29 -7.23 -9.48
CA LYS A 114 -10.54 -6.85 -10.88
C LYS A 114 -9.80 -5.57 -11.24
N PRO A 115 -9.33 -5.43 -12.50
CA PRO A 115 -8.75 -4.20 -12.99
C PRO A 115 -9.76 -3.05 -12.94
N LEU A 116 -9.26 -1.85 -12.66
CA LEU A 116 -9.97 -0.59 -12.66
C LEU A 116 -9.36 0.33 -13.70
N ILE A 117 -10.20 1.14 -14.34
CA ILE A 117 -9.76 2.17 -15.30
C ILE A 117 -8.68 3.05 -14.67
N ILE A 118 -7.54 3.16 -15.33
CA ILE A 118 -6.44 4.02 -14.91
C ILE A 118 -6.87 5.46 -15.19
N PRO A 119 -7.03 6.31 -14.16
CA PRO A 119 -7.43 7.69 -14.39
C PRO A 119 -6.33 8.46 -15.12
N ALA A 120 -6.72 9.38 -16.00
CA ALA A 120 -5.80 10.32 -16.63
C ALA A 120 -4.99 11.07 -15.56
N PHE A 121 -3.69 11.25 -15.81
CA PHE A 121 -2.77 11.90 -14.89
C PHE A 121 -3.30 13.27 -14.43
N SER A 122 -3.32 13.51 -13.12
CA SER A 122 -3.58 14.83 -12.58
C SER A 122 -2.31 15.40 -11.92
N ASN A 123 -2.00 16.65 -12.25
CA ASN A 123 -0.85 17.38 -11.72
C ASN A 123 -0.87 17.37 -10.18
N LYS A 124 0.17 16.81 -9.57
CA LYS A 124 0.28 16.72 -8.12
C LYS A 124 0.67 18.08 -7.55
N LYS A 125 -0.25 18.73 -6.83
CA LYS A 125 0.08 19.85 -5.94
C LYS A 125 0.96 19.37 -4.77
N LYS A 126 1.86 20.23 -4.28
CA LYS A 126 2.70 19.96 -3.09
C LYS A 126 1.82 19.46 -1.94
N SER A 127 2.23 18.34 -1.33
CA SER A 127 1.50 17.67 -0.26
C SER A 127 2.48 17.30 0.84
N LEU A 128 2.05 17.38 2.11
CA LEU A 128 2.86 16.95 3.24
C LEU A 128 2.58 15.47 3.51
N TYR A 129 3.63 14.71 3.83
CA TYR A 129 3.54 13.30 4.16
C TYR A 129 4.22 13.05 5.50
N LYS A 130 3.53 12.35 6.40
CA LYS A 130 4.15 11.69 7.56
C LYS A 130 4.37 10.23 7.18
N GLN A 131 5.63 9.80 7.17
CA GLN A 131 6.04 8.43 6.89
C GLN A 131 6.37 7.69 8.18
N GLN A 132 5.94 6.44 8.26
CA GLN A 132 6.31 5.51 9.31
C GLN A 132 6.78 4.21 8.67
N ASN A 133 8.00 3.80 8.99
CA ASN A 133 8.57 2.55 8.50
C ASN A 133 7.95 1.38 9.27
N LEU A 134 7.47 0.38 8.54
CA LEU A 134 6.88 -0.84 9.13
C LEU A 134 7.77 -2.06 8.91
N TYR A 135 8.49 -2.11 7.78
CA TYR A 135 9.40 -3.20 7.46
C TYR A 135 10.54 -2.72 6.56
N ILE A 136 11.72 -3.28 6.80
CA ILE A 136 12.89 -3.18 5.95
C ILE A 136 13.47 -4.60 5.89
N ARG A 137 13.57 -5.17 4.69
CA ARG A 137 14.28 -6.43 4.46
C ARG A 137 15.77 -6.16 4.63
N HIS A 138 16.38 -6.81 5.61
CA HIS A 138 17.83 -6.87 5.72
C HIS A 138 18.30 -7.98 4.78
N TYR A 139 19.10 -7.63 3.78
CA TYR A 139 19.91 -8.60 3.07
C TYR A 139 21.18 -8.75 3.90
N GLU A 140 21.41 -9.95 4.45
CA GLU A 140 22.72 -10.29 4.98
C GLU A 140 23.67 -10.34 3.78
N ASN A 141 24.75 -9.58 3.85
CA ASN A 141 25.82 -9.56 2.85
C ASN A 141 26.75 -10.75 3.06
#